data_AF-A0A6N9UG67-F1
#
_entry.id   AF-A0A6N9UG67-F1
#
_cell.length_a   1.000
_cell.length_b   1.000
_cell.length_c   1.000
_cell.angle_alpha   90.00
_cell.angle_beta   90.00
_cell.angle_gamma   90.00
#
_symmetry.space_group_name_H-M   'P 1'
#
loop_
_entity.id
_entity.type
_entity.pdbx_description
1 polymer ?
#
loop_
_entity_poly.entity_id
_entity_poly.type
_entity_poly.pdbx_seq_one_letter_code
_entity_poly.pdbx_strand_id
1 'polypeptide(L)'
;MFEAGADETAVPVPTTDALYGVFRESVAELGPAGVAEVADTFNSLDQAEFPEVGECRTFAYRLALSFWYEGARSRPMTVGEAAVALYLSDAYRHHQVDAYTLRRAPLLVSRAVRQGAALVPVETLIRLGAAMAREFAAPVTPVVTQVSPGAAAGERDDVTTVTPGRDWLYRQALPDWHRRRFCFDLMRADTRQPSPLIVRTDGGTYAVGATPPAGPDGTWRRALREQW
;
A
#
# COMPACT_ATOMS: atom_id res chain seq x y z
N MET A 1 -2.28 14.00 0.85
CA MET A 1 -0.82 13.78 1.05
C MET A 1 -0.52 12.91 2.29
N PHE A 2 -1.52 12.57 3.10
CA PHE A 2 -1.33 12.05 4.45
C PHE A 2 -1.09 10.54 4.57
N GLU A 3 -1.52 9.66 3.67
CA GLU A 3 -1.34 8.21 3.93
C GLU A 3 0.11 7.73 3.72
N ALA A 4 0.81 8.28 2.72
CA ALA A 4 2.26 8.08 2.58
C ALA A 4 3.06 8.87 3.64
N GLY A 5 2.56 10.04 4.04
CA GLY A 5 3.20 10.87 5.06
C GLY A 5 2.97 10.39 6.50
N ALA A 6 1.84 9.78 6.82
CA ALA A 6 1.49 9.24 8.14
C ALA A 6 2.19 7.91 8.39
N ASP A 7 2.43 7.12 7.33
CA ASP A 7 3.36 5.99 7.39
C ASP A 7 4.81 6.44 7.69
N GLU A 8 5.17 7.69 7.36
CA GLU A 8 6.47 8.31 7.70
C GLU A 8 6.48 9.07 9.04
N THR A 9 5.32 9.53 9.56
CA THR A 9 5.22 10.43 10.73
C THR A 9 4.41 9.89 11.91
N ALA A 10 3.90 8.65 11.85
CA ALA A 10 3.15 7.98 12.92
C ALA A 10 1.90 8.73 13.45
N VAL A 11 1.32 9.64 12.66
CA VAL A 11 0.06 10.31 13.00
C VAL A 11 -1.11 9.31 12.86
N PRO A 12 -2.01 9.18 13.87
CA PRO A 12 -3.14 8.25 13.77
C PRO A 12 -4.12 8.69 12.69
N VAL A 13 -4.20 7.91 11.61
CA VAL A 13 -5.23 8.05 10.57
C VAL A 13 -6.39 7.12 10.92
N PRO A 14 -7.67 7.53 10.78
CA PRO A 14 -8.81 6.65 11.01
C PRO A 14 -8.69 5.37 10.17
N THR A 15 -9.04 4.22 10.73
CA THR A 15 -9.09 2.95 9.97
C THR A 15 -10.32 2.92 9.06
N THR A 16 -10.33 2.06 8.03
CA THR A 16 -11.51 1.93 7.15
C THR A 16 -12.74 1.45 7.91
N ASP A 17 -12.56 0.55 8.88
CA ASP A 17 -13.65 0.09 9.75
C ASP A 17 -14.22 1.22 10.60
N ALA A 18 -13.37 2.10 11.13
CA ALA A 18 -13.83 3.28 11.88
C ALA A 18 -14.63 4.24 10.97
N LEU A 19 -14.13 4.50 9.76
CA LEU A 19 -14.85 5.31 8.78
C LEU A 19 -16.19 4.68 8.39
N TYR A 20 -16.23 3.36 8.21
CA TYR A 20 -17.45 2.64 7.88
C TYR A 20 -18.46 2.67 9.03
N GLY A 21 -18.00 2.53 10.27
CA GLY A 21 -18.84 2.66 11.46
C GLY A 21 -19.54 4.02 11.50
N VAL A 22 -18.77 5.10 11.38
CA VAL A 22 -19.31 6.47 11.34
C VAL A 22 -20.28 6.65 10.17
N PHE A 23 -19.94 6.16 8.97
CA PHE A 23 -20.83 6.25 7.81
C PHE A 23 -22.17 5.54 8.05
N ARG A 24 -22.15 4.36 8.69
CA ARG A 24 -23.39 3.64 9.04
C ARG A 24 -24.24 4.41 10.05
N GLU A 25 -23.63 5.04 11.04
CA GLU A 25 -24.32 5.88 12.01
C GLU A 25 -24.98 7.08 11.31
N SER A 26 -24.25 7.75 10.41
CA SER A 26 -24.81 8.86 9.61
C SER A 26 -25.98 8.42 8.72
N VAL A 27 -25.88 7.25 8.09
CA VAL A 27 -26.99 6.68 7.29
C VAL A 27 -28.20 6.35 8.17
N ALA A 28 -27.97 5.87 9.40
CA ALA A 28 -29.06 5.56 10.34
C ALA A 28 -29.79 6.82 10.82
N GLU A 29 -29.05 7.93 10.98
CA GLU A 29 -29.59 9.22 11.42
C GLU A 29 -30.29 10.00 10.29
N LEU A 30 -29.61 10.15 9.14
CA LEU A 30 -30.05 11.01 8.04
C LEU A 30 -30.88 10.28 6.98
N GLY A 31 -30.79 8.95 6.94
CA GLY A 31 -31.28 8.13 5.83
C GLY A 31 -30.46 8.33 4.53
N PRO A 32 -30.69 7.48 3.51
CA PRO A 32 -29.94 7.57 2.26
C PRO A 32 -30.12 8.89 1.51
N ALA A 33 -31.32 9.49 1.57
CA ALA A 33 -31.62 10.76 0.91
C ALA A 33 -30.90 11.93 1.60
N GLY A 34 -30.90 11.99 2.93
CA GLY A 34 -30.19 13.03 3.68
C GLY A 34 -28.68 12.93 3.48
N VAL A 35 -28.12 11.72 3.39
CA VAL A 35 -26.70 11.54 3.05
C VAL A 35 -26.38 12.09 1.65
N ALA A 36 -27.28 11.90 0.67
CA ALA A 36 -27.07 12.46 -0.67
C ALA A 36 -27.09 14.00 -0.67
N GLU A 37 -28.01 14.63 0.06
CA GLU A 37 -28.07 16.10 0.19
C GLU A 37 -26.81 16.69 0.84
N VAL A 38 -26.32 16.03 1.90
CA VAL A 38 -25.06 16.42 2.56
C VAL A 38 -23.88 16.22 1.62
N ALA A 39 -23.84 15.12 0.86
CA ALA A 39 -22.79 14.88 -0.12
C ALA A 39 -22.78 15.94 -1.24
N ASP A 40 -23.94 16.34 -1.75
CA ASP A 40 -24.06 17.40 -2.76
C ASP A 40 -23.58 18.75 -2.22
N THR A 41 -23.95 19.08 -0.98
CA THR A 41 -23.46 20.28 -0.30
C THR A 41 -21.94 20.24 -0.16
N PHE A 42 -21.40 19.11 0.31
CA PHE A 42 -19.96 18.91 0.45
C PHE A 42 -19.22 19.00 -0.89
N ASN A 43 -19.80 18.50 -1.98
CA ASN A 43 -19.22 18.56 -3.32
C ASN A 43 -19.09 19.99 -3.85
N SER A 44 -19.89 20.94 -3.34
CA SER A 44 -19.80 22.36 -3.68
C SER A 44 -18.65 23.10 -2.97
N LEU A 45 -18.05 22.50 -1.95
CA LEU A 45 -16.95 23.11 -1.20
C LEU A 45 -15.65 23.12 -2.01
N ASP A 46 -14.99 24.28 -2.05
CA ASP A 46 -13.68 24.43 -2.67
C ASP A 46 -12.58 23.89 -1.75
N GLN A 47 -11.73 23.04 -2.32
CA GLN A 47 -10.58 22.49 -1.62
C GLN A 47 -9.48 23.54 -1.37
N ALA A 48 -9.43 24.62 -2.16
CA ALA A 48 -8.49 25.70 -1.92
C ALA A 48 -8.84 26.51 -0.66
N GLU A 49 -10.14 26.60 -0.35
CA GLU A 49 -10.64 27.26 0.86
C GLU A 49 -10.66 26.32 2.06
N PHE A 50 -11.07 25.06 1.85
CA PHE A 50 -11.19 24.03 2.87
C PHE A 50 -10.29 22.83 2.54
N PRO A 51 -9.01 22.83 2.95
CA PRO A 51 -8.06 21.76 2.60
C PRO A 51 -8.50 20.38 3.09
N GLU A 52 -9.27 20.31 4.18
CA GLU A 52 -9.86 19.10 4.76
C GLU A 52 -10.79 18.37 3.76
N VAL A 53 -11.36 19.09 2.80
CA VAL A 53 -12.18 18.50 1.73
C VAL A 53 -11.38 17.45 0.95
N GLY A 54 -10.10 17.70 0.71
CA GLY A 54 -9.22 16.73 0.03
C GLY A 54 -9.01 15.45 0.85
N GLU A 55 -8.95 15.55 2.17
CA GLU A 55 -8.81 14.42 3.08
C GLU A 55 -10.09 13.58 3.12
N CYS A 56 -11.24 14.24 3.30
CA CYS A 56 -12.55 13.61 3.28
C CYS A 56 -12.82 12.90 1.94
N ARG A 57 -12.44 13.50 0.80
CA ARG A 57 -12.50 12.85 -0.52
C ARG A 57 -11.61 11.61 -0.60
N THR A 58 -10.43 11.65 0.02
CA THR A 58 -9.52 10.50 0.08
C THR A 58 -10.12 9.37 0.92
N PHE A 59 -10.70 9.69 2.08
CA PHE A 59 -11.39 8.72 2.94
C PHE A 59 -12.63 8.10 2.28
N ALA A 60 -13.44 8.92 1.62
CA ALA A 60 -14.59 8.45 0.85
C ALA A 60 -14.16 7.52 -0.29
N TYR A 61 -13.10 7.88 -1.02
CA TYR A 61 -12.53 7.03 -2.06
C TYR A 61 -12.02 5.69 -1.50
N ARG A 62 -11.31 5.72 -0.37
CA ARG A 62 -10.84 4.50 0.31
C ARG A 62 -12.00 3.60 0.74
N LEU A 63 -13.06 4.18 1.29
CA LEU A 63 -14.26 3.45 1.70
C LEU A 63 -14.95 2.82 0.49
N ALA A 64 -15.10 3.57 -0.62
CA ALA A 64 -15.65 3.06 -1.87
C ALA A 64 -14.83 1.87 -2.42
N LEU A 65 -13.50 1.94 -2.33
CA LEU A 65 -12.64 0.81 -2.70
C LEU A 65 -12.78 -0.39 -1.76
N SER A 66 -13.04 -0.19 -0.46
CA SER A 66 -13.26 -1.29 0.49
C SER A 66 -14.49 -2.13 0.15
N PHE A 67 -15.50 -1.52 -0.46
CA PHE A 67 -16.75 -2.16 -0.86
C PHE A 67 -16.92 -2.26 -2.39
N TRP A 68 -15.82 -2.28 -3.15
CA TRP A 68 -15.88 -2.30 -4.61
C TRP A 68 -16.51 -3.58 -5.19
N TYR A 69 -16.40 -4.69 -4.46
CA TYR A 69 -16.95 -5.98 -4.84
C TYR A 69 -18.09 -6.38 -3.91
N GLU A 70 -19.15 -6.94 -4.48
CA GLU A 70 -20.22 -7.54 -3.70
C GLU A 70 -19.70 -8.75 -2.91
N GLY A 71 -20.03 -8.83 -1.61
CA GLY A 71 -19.63 -9.94 -0.74
C GLY A 71 -18.11 -10.08 -0.54
N ALA A 72 -17.35 -8.98 -0.70
CA ALA A 72 -15.91 -8.99 -0.48
C ALA A 72 -15.40 -7.62 -0.02
N ARG A 73 -14.25 -7.65 0.65
CA ARG A 73 -13.46 -6.46 0.96
C ARG A 73 -12.36 -6.29 -0.05
N SER A 74 -12.03 -5.06 -0.41
CA SER A 74 -10.86 -4.80 -1.25
C SER A 74 -10.01 -3.64 -0.78
N ARG A 75 -8.74 -3.65 -1.15
CA ARG A 75 -7.83 -2.55 -0.88
C ARG A 75 -6.83 -2.38 -2.01
N PRO A 76 -6.26 -1.18 -2.19
CA PRO A 76 -5.08 -1.01 -3.02
C PRO A 76 -3.95 -1.95 -2.56
N MET A 77 -3.13 -2.39 -3.52
CA MET A 77 -1.86 -3.02 -3.19
C MET A 77 -0.96 -2.05 -2.41
N THR A 78 -0.27 -2.56 -1.40
CA THR A 78 0.79 -1.80 -0.73
C THR A 78 1.97 -1.58 -1.68
N VAL A 79 2.84 -0.62 -1.33
CA VAL A 79 4.12 -0.42 -2.06
C VAL A 79 4.91 -1.73 -2.14
N GLY A 80 4.99 -2.46 -1.02
CA GLY A 80 5.72 -3.72 -0.94
C GLY A 80 5.11 -4.81 -1.83
N GLU A 81 3.79 -4.97 -1.83
CA GLU A 81 3.11 -5.94 -2.70
C GLU A 81 3.31 -5.62 -4.18
N ALA A 82 3.14 -4.36 -4.57
CA ALA A 82 3.35 -3.95 -5.95
C ALA A 82 4.81 -4.15 -6.38
N ALA A 83 5.76 -3.93 -5.47
CA ALA A 83 7.19 -4.11 -5.74
C ALA A 83 7.58 -5.57 -5.87
N VAL A 84 7.01 -6.45 -5.04
CA VAL A 84 7.18 -7.91 -5.19
C VAL A 84 6.57 -8.40 -6.51
N ALA A 85 5.37 -7.95 -6.84
CA ALA A 85 4.74 -8.29 -8.11
C ALA A 85 5.60 -7.83 -9.30
N LEU A 86 6.15 -6.62 -9.26
CA LEU A 86 7.08 -6.14 -10.28
C LEU A 86 8.36 -6.99 -10.34
N TYR A 87 8.93 -7.35 -9.19
CA TYR A 87 10.11 -8.21 -9.12
C TYR A 87 9.89 -9.58 -9.77
N LEU A 88 8.75 -10.20 -9.49
CA LEU A 88 8.42 -11.52 -9.99
C LEU A 88 8.13 -11.54 -11.50
N SER A 89 7.74 -10.40 -12.07
CA SER A 89 7.55 -10.29 -13.51
C SER A 89 8.85 -10.52 -14.30
N ASP A 90 8.75 -10.95 -15.55
CA ASP A 90 9.90 -11.04 -16.45
C ASP A 90 10.42 -9.67 -16.91
N ALA A 91 9.67 -8.61 -16.60
CA ALA A 91 10.08 -7.27 -16.94
C ALA A 91 11.39 -6.92 -16.20
N TYR A 92 12.33 -6.36 -16.96
CA TYR A 92 13.56 -5.78 -16.40
C TYR A 92 14.50 -6.80 -15.73
N ARG A 93 14.35 -8.09 -16.03
CA ARG A 93 15.25 -9.16 -15.56
C ARG A 93 16.63 -9.13 -16.22
N HIS A 94 16.71 -8.58 -17.44
CA HIS A 94 17.92 -8.62 -18.28
C HIS A 94 18.28 -7.27 -18.91
N HIS A 95 17.50 -6.21 -18.66
CA HIS A 95 17.73 -4.90 -19.28
C HIS A 95 18.05 -3.84 -18.23
N GLN A 96 19.13 -3.10 -18.47
CA GLN A 96 19.44 -1.83 -17.83
C GLN A 96 18.41 -0.79 -18.27
N VAL A 97 17.18 -0.86 -17.76
CA VAL A 97 16.18 0.19 -17.96
C VAL A 97 16.25 1.14 -16.78
N ASP A 98 16.63 2.38 -17.03
CA ASP A 98 16.68 3.42 -16.01
C ASP A 98 15.26 3.77 -15.52
N ALA A 99 15.13 4.00 -14.21
CA ALA A 99 13.89 4.31 -13.51
C ALA A 99 13.15 5.52 -14.13
N TYR A 100 13.90 6.47 -14.68
CA TYR A 100 13.33 7.64 -15.35
C TYR A 100 12.48 7.27 -16.59
N THR A 101 12.97 6.34 -17.40
CA THR A 101 12.27 5.87 -18.60
C THR A 101 11.00 5.11 -18.23
N LEU A 102 11.03 4.36 -17.12
CA LEU A 102 9.88 3.60 -16.63
C LEU A 102 8.75 4.48 -16.11
N ARG A 103 9.07 5.55 -15.38
CA ARG A 103 8.07 6.53 -14.92
C ARG A 103 7.31 7.18 -16.07
N ARG A 104 7.87 7.19 -17.28
CA ARG A 104 7.21 7.70 -18.49
C ARG A 104 6.28 6.68 -19.17
N ALA A 105 6.26 5.42 -18.72
CA ALA A 105 5.44 4.35 -19.29
C ALA A 105 4.62 3.58 -18.20
N PRO A 106 3.71 4.26 -17.49
CA PRO A 106 3.02 3.69 -16.32
C PRO A 106 2.18 2.44 -16.64
N LEU A 107 1.65 2.32 -17.86
CA LEU A 107 0.88 1.15 -18.29
C LEU A 107 1.74 -0.11 -18.47
N LEU A 108 3.01 0.03 -18.89
CA LEU A 108 3.93 -1.11 -19.00
C LEU A 108 4.27 -1.65 -17.61
N VAL A 109 4.48 -0.74 -16.66
CA VAL A 109 4.74 -1.12 -15.26
C VAL A 109 3.50 -1.77 -14.64
N SER A 110 2.31 -1.20 -14.86
CA SER A 110 1.04 -1.79 -14.41
C SER A 110 0.81 -3.21 -14.96
N ARG A 111 1.10 -3.42 -16.26
CA ARG A 111 1.05 -4.75 -16.88
C ARG A 111 2.02 -5.73 -16.22
N ALA A 112 3.27 -5.30 -15.97
CA ALA A 112 4.28 -6.13 -15.31
C ALA A 112 3.87 -6.51 -13.88
N VAL A 113 3.33 -5.55 -13.12
CA VAL A 113 2.75 -5.80 -11.78
C VAL A 113 1.65 -6.86 -11.88
N ARG A 114 0.70 -6.72 -12.82
CA ARG A 114 -0.38 -7.72 -12.97
C ARG A 114 0.15 -9.10 -13.34
N GLN A 115 1.15 -9.18 -14.21
CA GLN A 115 1.78 -10.44 -14.61
C GLN A 115 2.46 -11.11 -13.43
N GLY A 116 3.31 -10.40 -12.68
CA GLY A 116 4.02 -10.98 -11.56
C GLY A 116 3.12 -11.31 -10.37
N ALA A 117 2.05 -10.53 -10.15
CA ALA A 117 1.03 -10.86 -9.14
C ALA A 117 0.30 -12.18 -9.45
N ALA A 118 0.21 -12.59 -10.72
CA ALA A 118 -0.41 -13.84 -11.14
C ALA A 118 0.52 -15.07 -11.01
N LEU A 119 1.82 -14.88 -10.74
CA LEU A 119 2.79 -15.98 -10.65
C LEU A 119 2.81 -16.68 -9.29
N VAL A 120 2.17 -16.08 -8.27
CA VAL A 120 2.16 -16.60 -6.91
C VAL A 120 0.75 -16.48 -6.33
N PRO A 121 0.37 -17.34 -5.35
CA PRO A 121 -0.83 -17.12 -4.57
C PRO A 121 -0.84 -15.73 -3.92
N VAL A 122 -2.01 -15.10 -3.82
CA VAL A 122 -2.15 -13.72 -3.34
C VAL A 122 -1.69 -13.59 -1.89
N GLU A 123 -1.93 -14.61 -1.07
CA GLU A 123 -1.44 -14.69 0.31
C GLU A 123 0.08 -14.66 0.37
N THR A 124 0.77 -15.31 -0.57
CA THR A 124 2.23 -15.29 -0.69
C THR A 124 2.69 -13.90 -1.12
N LEU A 125 1.99 -13.26 -2.06
CA LEU A 125 2.28 -11.88 -2.47
C LEU A 125 2.17 -10.90 -1.30
N ILE A 126 1.11 -11.00 -0.49
CA ILE A 126 0.90 -10.18 0.71
C ILE A 126 2.05 -10.40 1.72
N ARG A 127 2.40 -11.66 2.00
CA ARG A 127 3.47 -12.00 2.96
C ARG A 127 4.83 -11.47 2.51
N LEU A 128 5.18 -11.66 1.23
CA LEU A 128 6.42 -11.16 0.65
C LEU A 128 6.44 -9.63 0.61
N GLY A 129 5.31 -9.01 0.27
CA GLY A 129 5.17 -7.56 0.21
C GLY A 129 5.38 -6.91 1.58
N ALA A 130 4.79 -7.50 2.63
CA ALA A 130 5.02 -7.06 4.01
C ALA A 130 6.50 -7.21 4.44
N ALA A 131 7.20 -8.27 4.00
CA ALA A 131 8.63 -8.43 4.26
C ALA A 131 9.47 -7.38 3.52
N MET A 132 9.16 -7.10 2.25
CA MET A 132 9.84 -6.07 1.47
C MET A 132 9.62 -4.66 2.04
N ALA A 133 8.40 -4.36 2.48
CA ALA A 133 8.10 -3.11 3.15
C ALA A 133 8.91 -2.98 4.45
N ARG A 134 9.01 -4.03 5.28
CA ARG A 134 9.88 -4.00 6.47
C ARG A 134 11.36 -3.78 6.12
N GLU A 135 11.85 -4.38 5.03
CA GLU A 135 13.26 -4.21 4.61
C GLU A 135 13.58 -2.76 4.18
N PHE A 136 12.65 -2.06 3.52
CA PHE A 136 12.96 -0.78 2.86
C PHE A 136 12.15 0.43 3.31
N ALA A 137 11.10 0.27 4.12
CA ALA A 137 10.30 1.39 4.64
C ALA A 137 10.97 2.13 5.81
N ALA A 138 11.93 1.51 6.51
CA ALA A 138 12.63 2.17 7.61
C ALA A 138 13.54 3.28 7.09
N PRO A 139 13.55 4.48 7.71
CA PRO A 139 14.58 5.47 7.45
C PRO A 139 15.93 4.87 7.86
N VAL A 140 16.92 4.93 6.96
CA VAL A 140 18.28 4.45 7.24
C VAL A 140 18.91 5.38 8.28
N THR A 141 18.80 5.07 9.57
CA THR A 141 19.82 5.49 10.53
C THR A 141 21.03 4.57 10.31
N PRO A 142 22.22 5.10 9.96
CA PRO A 142 23.40 4.27 9.82
C PRO A 142 23.85 3.90 11.23
N VAL A 143 23.30 2.83 11.81
CA VAL A 143 23.90 2.20 12.98
C VAL A 143 25.07 1.39 12.46
N VAL A 144 26.24 2.03 12.45
CA VAL A 144 27.54 1.37 12.40
C VAL A 144 27.54 0.37 13.56
N THR A 145 27.36 -0.91 13.26
CA THR A 145 27.49 -1.96 14.27
C THR A 145 28.98 -2.19 14.47
N GLN A 146 29.62 -1.41 15.34
CA GLN A 146 30.89 -1.83 15.93
C GLN A 146 30.58 -2.98 16.89
N VAL A 147 30.95 -4.18 16.49
CA VAL A 147 30.96 -5.34 17.38
C VAL A 147 32.13 -5.18 18.34
N SER A 148 31.85 -4.72 19.57
CA SER A 148 32.78 -4.88 20.70
C SER A 148 32.39 -6.14 21.47
N PRO A 149 33.29 -7.13 21.60
CA PRO A 149 33.01 -8.32 22.39
C PRO A 149 33.18 -7.99 23.88
N GLY A 150 32.08 -8.04 24.63
CA GLY A 150 32.08 -8.10 26.09
C GLY A 150 31.56 -6.86 26.79
N ALA A 151 30.27 -6.85 27.12
CA ALA A 151 29.74 -6.30 28.38
C ALA A 151 28.27 -6.69 28.54
N ALA A 152 27.89 -6.95 29.79
CA ALA A 152 26.77 -7.77 30.22
C ALA A 152 25.36 -7.16 30.05
N ALA A 153 24.38 -8.05 30.25
CA ALA A 153 22.93 -7.84 30.26
C ALA A 153 22.49 -6.49 30.86
N GLY A 154 21.75 -5.74 30.06
CA GLY A 154 21.08 -4.50 30.44
C GLY A 154 19.94 -4.24 29.46
N GLU A 155 18.74 -4.51 29.94
CA GLU A 155 17.41 -4.24 29.38
C GLU A 155 17.34 -2.96 28.51
N ARG A 156 17.13 -3.15 27.20
CA ARG A 156 16.61 -2.16 26.26
C ARG A 156 15.73 -2.88 25.24
N ASP A 157 14.44 -2.95 25.56
CA ASP A 157 13.37 -3.26 24.63
C ASP A 157 13.22 -2.09 23.64
N ASP A 158 13.95 -2.13 22.51
CA ASP A 158 13.46 -1.56 21.24
C ASP A 158 14.34 -1.90 20.01
N VAL A 159 14.99 -3.07 20.03
CA VAL A 159 15.58 -3.63 18.81
C VAL A 159 14.62 -4.68 18.30
N THR A 160 13.92 -4.38 17.21
CA THR A 160 13.14 -5.37 16.45
C THR A 160 14.11 -6.42 15.93
N THR A 161 14.36 -7.44 16.75
CA THR A 161 15.19 -8.58 16.39
C THR A 161 14.53 -9.26 15.20
N VAL A 162 15.19 -9.18 14.04
CA VAL A 162 14.81 -9.93 12.84
C VAL A 162 14.73 -11.39 13.24
N THR A 163 13.52 -11.93 13.39
CA THR A 163 13.33 -13.30 13.87
C THR A 163 13.95 -14.25 12.84
N PRO A 164 15.06 -14.94 13.17
CA PRO A 164 15.72 -15.84 12.22
C PRO A 164 14.77 -16.98 11.92
N GLY A 165 14.31 -17.09 10.67
CA GLY A 165 13.34 -18.10 10.23
C GLY A 165 12.03 -17.57 9.65
N ARG A 166 11.73 -16.26 9.71
CA ARG A 166 10.56 -15.69 9.01
C ARG A 166 10.88 -15.14 7.61
N ASP A 167 12.13 -14.69 7.42
CA ASP A 167 12.57 -14.04 6.19
C ASP A 167 13.30 -14.97 5.20
N TRP A 168 13.52 -16.25 5.54
CA TRP A 168 14.21 -17.18 4.63
C TRP A 168 13.43 -17.36 3.32
N LEU A 169 12.10 -17.52 3.41
CA LEU A 169 11.24 -17.66 2.24
C LEU A 169 11.29 -16.39 1.38
N TYR A 170 11.31 -15.22 2.02
CA TYR A 170 11.45 -13.94 1.33
C TYR A 170 12.78 -13.83 0.57
N ARG A 171 13.90 -14.16 1.23
CA ARG A 171 15.22 -14.13 0.61
C ARG A 171 15.42 -15.21 -0.46
N GLN A 172 14.76 -16.36 -0.31
CA GLN A 172 14.81 -17.43 -1.30
C GLN A 172 13.96 -17.11 -2.54
N ALA A 173 12.75 -16.57 -2.33
CA ALA A 173 11.85 -16.20 -3.42
C ALA A 173 12.37 -14.99 -4.21
N LEU A 174 13.06 -14.07 -3.54
CA LEU A 174 13.52 -12.80 -4.11
C LEU A 174 15.03 -12.61 -3.83
N PRO A 175 15.93 -13.39 -4.44
CA PRO A 175 17.34 -13.44 -4.04
C PRO A 175 18.14 -12.15 -4.33
N ASP A 176 17.86 -11.50 -5.45
CA ASP A 176 18.58 -10.29 -5.90
C ASP A 176 18.18 -9.03 -5.10
N TRP A 177 19.06 -8.57 -4.20
CA TRP A 177 18.82 -7.38 -3.38
C TRP A 177 18.69 -6.09 -4.21
N HIS A 178 19.50 -5.92 -5.25
CA HIS A 178 19.48 -4.70 -6.06
C HIS A 178 18.16 -4.56 -6.81
N ARG A 179 17.65 -5.68 -7.35
CA ARG A 179 16.34 -5.68 -8.00
C ARG A 179 15.20 -5.46 -7.01
N ARG A 180 15.27 -6.01 -5.79
CA ARG A 180 14.28 -5.73 -4.74
C ARG A 180 14.24 -4.24 -4.40
N ARG A 181 15.41 -3.64 -4.18
CA ARG A 181 15.54 -2.20 -3.88
C ARG A 181 14.99 -1.34 -5.02
N PHE A 182 15.38 -1.63 -6.25
CA PHE A 182 14.89 -0.91 -7.44
C PHE A 182 13.37 -0.96 -7.57
N CYS A 183 12.77 -2.15 -7.44
CA CYS A 183 11.32 -2.31 -7.55
C CYS A 183 10.59 -1.54 -6.44
N PHE A 184 11.11 -1.60 -5.21
CA PHE A 184 10.55 -0.87 -4.09
C PHE A 184 10.62 0.64 -4.28
N ASP A 185 11.79 1.18 -4.64
CA ASP A 185 11.98 2.61 -4.87
C ASP A 185 11.13 3.11 -6.04
N LEU A 186 10.96 2.31 -7.10
CA LEU A 186 10.07 2.65 -8.21
C LEU A 186 8.60 2.71 -7.77
N MET A 187 8.11 1.70 -7.03
CA MET A 187 6.71 1.67 -6.55
C MET A 187 6.42 2.73 -5.49
N ARG A 188 7.43 3.09 -4.70
CA ARG A 188 7.31 4.15 -3.68
C ARG A 188 7.23 5.53 -4.34
N ALA A 189 8.04 5.78 -5.36
CA ALA A 189 8.13 7.10 -5.97
C ALA A 189 7.05 7.36 -7.04
N ASP A 190 6.56 6.33 -7.73
CA ASP A 190 5.58 6.49 -8.79
C ASP A 190 4.14 6.22 -8.32
N THR A 191 3.42 7.32 -8.07
CA THR A 191 2.01 7.33 -7.66
C THR A 191 1.04 7.37 -8.84
N ARG A 192 1.52 7.43 -10.09
CA ARG A 192 0.67 7.49 -11.30
C ARG A 192 0.42 6.12 -11.91
N GLN A 193 1.05 5.08 -11.39
CA GLN A 193 0.92 3.74 -11.90
C GLN A 193 -0.33 3.04 -11.37
N PRO A 194 -1.25 2.64 -12.26
CA PRO A 194 -2.43 1.89 -11.85
C PRO A 194 -2.02 0.53 -11.26
N SER A 195 -2.61 0.15 -10.13
CA SER A 195 -2.38 -1.17 -9.49
C SER A 195 -3.70 -1.88 -9.26
N PRO A 196 -3.77 -3.21 -9.44
CA PRO A 196 -4.98 -3.95 -9.11
C PRO A 196 -5.26 -3.89 -7.61
N LEU A 197 -6.52 -4.13 -7.24
CA LEU A 197 -6.92 -4.31 -5.85
C LEU A 197 -6.52 -5.70 -5.34
N ILE A 198 -6.24 -5.81 -4.06
CA ILE A 198 -6.28 -7.08 -3.33
C ILE A 198 -7.70 -7.24 -2.80
N VAL A 199 -8.33 -8.36 -3.11
CA VAL A 199 -9.69 -8.70 -2.72
C VAL A 199 -9.66 -9.81 -1.69
N ARG A 200 -10.36 -9.65 -0.57
CA ARG A 200 -10.62 -10.69 0.42
C ARG A 200 -12.11 -11.01 0.39
N THR A 201 -12.41 -12.20 -0.10
CA THR A 201 -13.79 -12.73 -0.13
C THR A 201 -14.31 -13.01 1.28
N ASP A 202 -15.64 -13.07 1.44
CA ASP A 202 -16.26 -13.46 2.71
C ASP A 202 -15.88 -14.89 3.15
N GLY A 203 -15.50 -15.76 2.20
CA GLY A 203 -14.93 -17.08 2.47
C GLY A 203 -13.48 -17.07 2.98
N GLY A 204 -12.86 -15.90 3.16
CA GLY A 204 -11.50 -15.74 3.67
C GLY A 204 -10.38 -15.93 2.63
N THR A 205 -10.72 -16.22 1.37
CA THR A 205 -9.75 -16.36 0.28
C THR A 205 -9.35 -15.01 -0.30
N TYR A 206 -8.13 -14.92 -0.84
CA TYR A 206 -7.60 -13.71 -1.47
C TYR A 206 -7.52 -13.83 -2.99
N ALA A 207 -7.80 -12.73 -3.69
CA ALA A 207 -7.73 -12.63 -5.14
C ALA A 207 -7.14 -11.28 -5.58
N VAL A 208 -6.61 -11.24 -6.82
CA VAL A 208 -6.23 -10.00 -7.49
C VAL A 208 -7.44 -9.48 -8.26
N GLY A 209 -7.90 -8.29 -7.91
CA GLY A 209 -9.06 -7.64 -8.52
C GLY A 209 -8.70 -6.80 -9.75
N ALA A 210 -9.71 -6.07 -10.22
CA ALA A 210 -9.57 -4.97 -11.16
C ALA A 210 -8.70 -3.84 -10.62
N THR A 211 -8.22 -3.03 -11.56
CA THR A 211 -7.53 -1.77 -11.27
C THR A 211 -8.58 -0.68 -11.12
N PRO A 212 -8.64 0.03 -9.98
CA PRO A 212 -9.63 1.08 -9.78
C PRO A 212 -9.28 2.31 -10.63
N PRO A 213 -10.22 3.26 -10.81
CA PRO A 213 -9.88 4.58 -11.35
C PRO A 213 -8.84 5.29 -10.48
N ALA A 214 -8.31 6.42 -10.94
CA ALA A 214 -7.44 7.24 -10.09
C ALA A 214 -8.23 7.81 -8.91
N GLY A 215 -7.57 8.02 -7.77
CA GLY A 215 -8.16 8.73 -6.63
C GLY A 215 -8.43 10.20 -6.93
N PRO A 216 -8.98 10.96 -5.96
CA PRO A 216 -9.38 12.36 -6.13
C PRO A 216 -8.24 13.28 -6.60
N ASP A 217 -7.00 12.97 -6.22
CA ASP A 217 -5.80 13.70 -6.65
C ASP A 217 -5.26 13.25 -8.03
N GLY A 218 -6.01 12.44 -8.78
CA GLY A 218 -5.59 11.87 -10.07
C GLY A 218 -4.44 10.86 -9.98
N THR A 219 -4.26 10.22 -8.80
CA THR A 219 -3.16 9.29 -8.54
C THR A 219 -3.64 7.98 -7.89
N TRP A 220 -2.83 6.92 -8.00
CA TRP A 220 -2.97 5.63 -7.33
C TRP A 220 -1.96 5.54 -6.20
N ARG A 221 -2.21 6.29 -5.12
CA ARG A 221 -1.35 6.22 -3.94
C ARG A 221 -1.39 4.81 -3.34
N ARG A 222 -0.25 4.36 -2.87
CA ARG A 222 -0.08 3.07 -2.19
C ARG A 222 0.44 3.33 -0.78
N ALA A 223 -0.20 2.71 0.21
CA ALA A 223 0.30 2.70 1.57
C ALA A 223 1.49 1.74 1.71
N LEU A 224 2.32 1.94 2.73
CA LEU A 224 3.35 0.97 3.13
C LEU A 224 2.75 -0.18 3.93
N ARG A 225 1.64 0.07 4.61
CA ARG A 225 0.93 -0.90 5.43
C ARG A 225 -0.40 -1.28 4.80
N GLU A 226 -0.80 -2.53 4.99
CA GLU A 226 -2.13 -2.96 4.58
C GLU A 226 -3.21 -2.36 5.48
N GLN A 227 -4.33 -1.97 4.86
CA GLN A 227 -5.52 -1.48 5.55
C GLN A 227 -6.74 -2.07 4.87
N TRP A 228 -7.58 -2.74 5.63
CA TRP A 228 -8.86 -3.32 5.18
C TRP A 228 -10.00 -2.34 5.48
#